data_AF-A0A1F7NWT3-F1
#
_entry.id   AF-A0A1F7NWT3-F1
#
_cell.length_a   1.000
_cell.length_b   1.000
_cell.length_c   1.000
_cell.angle_alpha   90.00
_cell.angle_beta   90.00
_cell.angle_gamma   90.00
#
_symmetry.space_group_name_H-M   'P 1'
#
loop_
_entity.id
_entity.type
_entity.pdbx_description
1 polymer ?
#
loop_
_entity_poly.entity_id
_entity_poly.type
_entity_poly.pdbx_seq_one_letter_code
_entity_poly.pdbx_strand_id
1 'polypeptide(L)' 'MRVRMKGSAGGHNGVRSVLEALGTQEIRRVKVGIGRPATRDQVSDHVLEPFERDEHDAVEAAVAGAVERVLALVAAR' A
#
# COMPACT_ATOMS: atom_id res chain seq x y z
N MET A 1 -3.88 -7.37 3.55
CA MET A 1 -2.70 -7.13 2.67
C MET A 1 -2.83 -7.91 1.37
N ARG A 2 -2.30 -7.41 0.24
CA ARG A 2 -2.39 -8.06 -1.08
C ARG A 2 -1.13 -7.85 -1.91
N VAL A 3 -0.63 -8.88 -2.59
CA VAL A 3 0.43 -8.76 -3.60
C VAL A 3 -0.21 -8.48 -4.97
N ARG A 4 0.43 -7.64 -5.78
CA ARG A 4 0.03 -7.33 -7.15
C ARG A 4 1.25 -7.45 -8.05
N MET A 5 1.16 -8.28 -9.09
CA MET A 5 2.23 -8.41 -10.09
C MET A 5 2.20 -7.25 -11.10
N LYS A 6 1.03 -6.67 -11.32
CA LYS A 6 0.76 -5.55 -12.23
C LYS A 6 -0.57 -4.85 -11.89
N GLY A 7 -0.88 -3.77 -12.62
CA GLY A 7 -2.19 -3.13 -12.67
C GLY A 7 -2.17 -1.65 -12.25
N SER A 8 -3.34 -1.00 -12.26
CA SER A 8 -3.47 0.45 -12.06
C SER A 8 -3.19 0.93 -10.63
N ALA A 9 -3.10 2.25 -10.46
CA ALA A 9 -2.81 2.89 -9.17
C ALA A 9 -3.87 2.64 -8.09
N GLY A 10 -5.13 2.33 -8.47
CA GLY A 10 -6.21 2.04 -7.53
C GLY A 10 -6.48 3.16 -6.53
N GLY A 11 -6.43 4.42 -6.97
CA GLY A 11 -6.70 5.61 -6.16
C GLY A 11 -5.49 6.21 -5.44
N HIS A 12 -4.32 5.56 -5.46
CA HIS A 12 -3.13 6.07 -4.76
C HIS A 12 -2.30 7.01 -5.65
N ASN A 13 -2.18 8.28 -5.26
CA ASN A 13 -1.49 9.31 -6.06
C ASN A 13 0.01 9.02 -6.26
N GLY A 14 0.73 8.59 -5.20
CA GLY A 14 2.14 8.18 -5.32
C GLY A 14 2.36 7.02 -6.30
N VAL A 15 1.53 5.97 -6.23
CA VAL A 15 1.59 4.85 -7.20
C VAL A 15 1.28 5.35 -8.61
N ARG A 16 0.29 6.23 -8.79
CA ARG A 16 -0.01 6.82 -10.11
C ARG A 16 1.24 7.49 -10.70
N SER A 17 1.89 8.36 -9.92
CA SER A 17 3.12 9.05 -10.35
C SER A 17 4.23 8.08 -10.73
N VAL A 18 4.44 7.01 -9.96
CA VAL A 18 5.45 5.97 -10.28
C VAL A 18 5.14 5.25 -11.59
N LEU A 19 3.87 4.84 -11.80
CA LEU A 19 3.46 4.14 -13.04
C LEU A 19 3.59 5.05 -14.27
N GLU A 20 3.23 6.34 -14.12
CA GLU A 20 3.37 7.35 -15.17
C GLU A 20 4.84 7.59 -15.52
N ALA A 21 5.70 7.78 -14.52
CA ALA A 21 7.13 8.01 -14.71
C ALA A 21 7.83 6.82 -15.38
N LEU A 22 7.39 5.59 -15.10
CA LEU A 22 7.94 4.38 -15.70
C LEU A 22 7.27 3.99 -17.02
N GLY A 23 6.17 4.63 -17.40
CA GLY A 23 5.41 4.31 -18.61
C GLY A 23 4.81 2.91 -18.63
N THR A 24 4.64 2.25 -17.47
CA THR A 24 4.16 0.87 -17.39
C THR A 24 3.36 0.59 -16.13
N GLN A 25 2.43 -0.37 -16.23
CA GLN A 25 1.70 -0.92 -15.09
C GLN A 25 2.25 -2.26 -14.57
N GLU A 26 3.31 -2.76 -15.19
CA GLU A 26 3.96 -4.04 -14.88
C GLU A 26 4.92 -3.93 -13.69
N ILE A 27 4.42 -3.34 -12.59
CA ILE A 27 5.18 -3.17 -11.35
C ILE A 27 4.63 -4.08 -10.27
N ARG A 28 5.50 -5.02 -9.86
CA ARG A 28 5.27 -5.89 -8.71
C ARG A 28 5.28 -5.07 -7.42
N ARG A 29 4.22 -5.16 -6.62
CA ARG A 29 4.07 -4.37 -5.38
C ARG A 29 3.23 -5.09 -4.33
N VAL A 30 3.51 -4.80 -3.06
CA VAL A 30 2.73 -5.25 -1.91
C VAL A 30 1.85 -4.09 -1.44
N LYS A 31 0.54 -4.35 -1.27
CA LYS A 31 -0.43 -3.38 -0.74
C LYS A 31 -0.77 -3.72 0.71
N VAL A 32 -0.47 -2.79 1.61
CA VAL A 32 -0.93 -2.79 3.00
C VAL A 32 -2.22 -1.95 3.07
N GLY A 33 -3.21 -2.42 3.82
CA GLY A 33 -4.47 -1.69 3.99
C GLY A 33 -4.40 -0.84 5.25
N ILE A 34 -4.91 0.39 5.20
CA ILE A 34 -4.90 1.36 6.31
C ILE A 34 -6.32 1.76 6.75
N GLY A 35 -7.30 0.89 6.48
CA GLY A 35 -8.72 1.23 6.65
C GLY A 35 -9.27 2.14 5.54
N ARG A 36 -10.45 2.70 5.80
CA ARG A 36 -11.12 3.67 4.92
C ARG A 36 -11.90 4.65 5.78
N PRO A 37 -11.84 5.97 5.52
CA PRO A 37 -12.64 6.95 6.23
C PRO A 37 -14.13 6.81 5.88
N ALA A 38 -14.98 7.43 6.69
CA ALA A 38 -16.44 7.37 6.55
C ALA A 38 -16.91 7.98 5.22
N THR A 39 -16.31 9.09 4.80
CA THR A 39 -16.65 9.75 3.53
C THR A 39 -15.45 9.84 2.59
N ARG A 40 -15.72 10.08 1.30
CA ARG A 40 -14.67 10.21 0.29
C ARG A 40 -13.84 11.48 0.46
N ASP A 41 -14.45 12.54 0.98
CA ASP A 41 -13.79 13.84 1.09
C ASP A 41 -12.72 13.85 2.20
N GLN A 42 -12.84 12.95 3.17
CA GLN A 42 -11.88 12.74 4.27
C GLN A 42 -10.64 11.93 3.88
N VAL A 43 -10.55 11.42 2.64
CA VAL A 43 -9.43 10.54 2.24
C VAL A 43 -8.08 11.24 2.34
N SER A 44 -8.00 12.52 1.99
CA SER A 44 -6.74 13.27 2.05
C SER A 44 -6.26 13.43 3.49
N ASP A 45 -7.17 13.73 4.42
CA ASP A 45 -6.83 13.89 5.83
C ASP A 45 -6.45 12.53 6.45
N HIS A 46 -7.24 11.48 6.17
CA HIS A 46 -7.00 10.11 6.64
C HIS A 46 -5.59 9.58 6.30
N VAL A 47 -5.02 9.94 5.14
CA VAL A 47 -3.68 9.48 4.74
C VAL A 47 -2.54 10.33 5.29
N LEU A 48 -2.85 11.49 5.88
CA LEU A 48 -1.88 12.42 6.48
C LEU A 48 -1.86 12.33 8.01
N GLU A 49 -2.90 11.74 8.61
CA GLU A 49 -2.99 11.50 10.05
C GLU A 49 -2.05 10.36 10.50
N PRO A 50 -1.49 10.45 11.71
CA PRO A 50 -0.78 9.34 12.33
C PRO A 50 -1.77 8.22 12.70
N PHE A 51 -1.26 6.98 12.81
CA PHE A 51 -2.03 5.89 13.42
C PHE A 51 -2.25 6.15 14.91
N GLU A 52 -3.46 5.82 15.37
CA GLU A 52 -3.83 5.88 16.78
C GLU A 52 -3.11 4.79 17.58
N ARG A 53 -2.96 5.00 18.88
CA ARG A 53 -2.15 4.11 19.74
C ARG A 53 -2.63 2.66 19.73
N ASP A 54 -3.94 2.45 19.66
CA ASP A 54 -4.57 1.13 19.59
C ASP A 54 -4.40 0.44 18.22
N GLU A 55 -3.98 1.18 17.19
CA GLU A 55 -3.66 0.63 15.88
C GLU A 55 -2.21 0.15 15.76
N HIS A 56 -1.31 0.55 16.69
CA HIS A 56 0.13 0.32 16.55
C HIS A 56 0.48 -1.16 16.46
N ASP A 57 -0.10 -2.02 17.30
CA ASP A 57 0.13 -3.47 17.25
C ASP A 57 -0.28 -4.06 15.88
N ALA A 58 -1.39 -3.57 15.31
CA ALA A 58 -1.85 -3.99 13.99
C ALA A 58 -0.93 -3.50 12.87
N VAL A 59 -0.39 -2.28 13.00
CA VAL A 59 0.60 -1.72 12.07
C VAL A 59 1.89 -2.53 12.12
N GLU A 60 2.41 -2.85 13.30
CA GLU A 60 3.61 -3.67 13.47
C GLU A 60 3.45 -5.06 12.82
N ALA A 61 2.32 -5.73 13.09
CA ALA A 61 2.01 -7.01 12.46
C ALA A 61 1.88 -6.90 10.93
N ALA A 62 1.28 -5.81 10.43
CA ALA A 62 1.16 -5.55 9.01
C ALA A 62 2.51 -5.32 8.34
N VAL A 63 3.43 -4.59 9.00
CA VAL A 63 4.80 -4.36 8.52
C VAL A 63 5.58 -5.68 8.47
N ALA A 64 5.54 -6.49 9.53
CA ALA A 64 6.20 -7.80 9.55
C ALA A 64 5.71 -8.70 8.40
N GLY A 65 4.38 -8.80 8.22
CA GLY A 65 3.81 -9.58 7.12
C GLY A 65 4.13 -9.02 5.73
N ALA A 66 4.32 -7.71 5.60
CA ALA A 66 4.72 -7.06 4.36
C ALA A 66 6.17 -7.40 4.00
N VAL A 67 7.08 -7.41 4.98
CA VAL A 67 8.48 -7.82 4.81
C VAL A 67 8.55 -9.22 4.23
N GLU A 68 7.86 -10.19 4.83
CA GLU A 68 7.83 -11.58 4.34
C GLU A 68 7.39 -11.67 2.87
N ARG A 69 6.37 -10.89 2.48
CA ARG A 69 5.85 -10.89 1.10
C ARG A 69 6.78 -10.22 0.12
N VAL A 70 7.45 -9.13 0.52
CA VAL A 70 8.47 -8.50 -0.30
C VAL A 70 9.63 -9.47 -0.53
N LEU A 71 10.11 -10.15 0.52
CA LEU A 71 11.17 -11.14 0.41
C LEU A 71 10.78 -12.29 -0.53
N ALA A 72 9.57 -12.85 -0.37
CA ALA A 72 9.08 -13.91 -1.25
C ALA A 72 8.97 -13.45 -2.72
N LEU A 73 8.52 -12.21 -2.94
CA LEU A 73 8.35 -11.64 -4.28
C LEU A 73 9.68 -11.41 -5.02
N VAL A 74 10.74 -11.09 -4.28
CA VAL A 74 12.10 -10.90 -4.82
C VAL A 74 12.82 -12.24 -5.00
N ALA A 75 12.57 -13.21 -4.11
CA ALA A 75 13.14 -14.55 -4.21
C ALA A 75 12.54 -15.38 -5.36
N ALA A 76 11.26 -15.16 -5.68
CA ALA A 76 10.62 -15.70 -6.88
C ALA A 76 11.19 -14.99 -8.13
N ARG A 77 12.23 -15.59 -8.71
CA ARG A 77 12.77 -15.22 -10.03
C ARG A 77 11.90 -15.79 -11.14
#